data_AF-F4KCZ4-F1
#
_entry.id   AF-F4KCZ4-F1
#
_cell.length_a   1.000
_cell.length_b   1.000
_cell.length_c   1.000
_cell.angle_alpha   90.00
_cell.angle_beta   90.00
_cell.angle_gamma   90.00
#
_symmetry.space_group_name_H-M   'P 1'
#
loop_
_entity.id
_entity.type
_entity.pdbx_description
1 polymer ?
#
loop_
_entity_poly.entity_id
_entity_poly.type
_entity_poly.pdbx_seq_one_letter_code
_entity_poly.pdbx_strand_id
1 'polypeptide(L)'
;MGDVFVFPEGFIHFQFNVGRSPAVAFAALSSQNPGVISIVNTVFGSNPPTNLNVLAKGFQLDPRVAMLMDLQAKILIMKYEIDHELPFIVMPRCDSCLYFQVSS
;
A
#
# COMPACT_ATOMS: atom_id res chain seq x y z
N MET A 1 -12.70 -17.47 -11.83
CA MET A 1 -11.57 -17.26 -12.76
C MET A 1 -11.97 -16.15 -13.72
N GLY A 2 -11.15 -15.11 -13.82
CA GLY A 2 -11.41 -14.00 -14.76
C GLY A 2 -12.19 -12.81 -14.18
N ASP A 3 -12.19 -12.61 -12.86
CA ASP A 3 -12.83 -11.45 -12.26
C ASP A 3 -12.02 -10.18 -12.52
N VAL A 4 -12.74 -9.10 -12.80
CA VAL A 4 -12.17 -7.81 -13.17
C VAL A 4 -12.66 -6.75 -12.19
N PHE A 5 -11.73 -5.95 -11.68
CA PHE A 5 -12.01 -4.85 -10.77
C PHE A 5 -11.52 -3.53 -11.39
N VAL A 6 -12.32 -2.48 -11.24
CA VAL A 6 -11.96 -1.13 -11.67
C VAL A 6 -11.90 -0.24 -10.43
N PHE A 7 -10.76 0.40 -10.23
CA PHE A 7 -10.62 1.45 -9.21
C PHE A 7 -10.55 2.80 -9.91
N PRO A 8 -11.44 3.75 -9.58
CA PRO A 8 -11.31 5.13 -10.04
C PRO A 8 -10.00 5.76 -9.57
N GLU A 9 -9.57 6.83 -10.25
CA GLU A 9 -8.38 7.59 -9.87
C GLU A 9 -8.47 8.12 -8.43
N GLY A 10 -7.36 8.03 -7.69
CA GLY A 10 -7.23 8.57 -6.33
C GLY A 10 -7.91 7.75 -5.23
N PHE A 11 -8.62 6.68 -5.59
CA PHE A 11 -9.22 5.79 -4.61
C PHE A 11 -8.16 4.92 -3.95
N ILE A 12 -8.29 4.71 -2.64
CA ILE A 12 -7.48 3.75 -1.90
C ILE A 12 -8.02 2.36 -2.22
N HIS A 13 -7.18 1.48 -2.77
CA HIS A 13 -7.51 0.07 -2.91
C HIS A 13 -6.43 -0.81 -2.31
N PHE A 14 -6.81 -2.04 -1.97
CA PHE A 14 -5.86 -3.04 -1.52
C PHE A 14 -6.12 -4.43 -2.08
N GLN A 15 -5.07 -5.25 -2.18
CA GLN A 15 -5.15 -6.66 -2.55
C GLN A 15 -4.54 -7.53 -1.46
N PHE A 16 -5.24 -8.60 -1.09
CA PHE A 16 -4.78 -9.58 -0.11
C PHE A 16 -5.09 -11.00 -0.59
N ASN A 17 -4.07 -11.86 -0.66
CA ASN A 17 -4.25 -13.26 -1.04
C ASN A 17 -4.75 -14.08 0.16
N VAL A 18 -6.04 -14.42 0.17
CA VAL A 18 -6.66 -15.30 1.17
C VAL A 18 -6.47 -16.79 0.86
N GLY A 19 -5.90 -17.12 -0.29
CA GLY A 19 -5.66 -18.49 -0.74
C GLY A 19 -4.45 -19.14 -0.06
N ARG A 20 -4.26 -20.44 -0.32
CA ARG A 20 -3.09 -21.21 0.15
C ARG A 20 -2.02 -21.37 -0.94
N SER A 21 -2.35 -21.05 -2.18
CA SER A 21 -1.45 -21.02 -3.34
C SER A 21 -1.01 -19.58 -3.63
N PRO A 22 0.14 -19.38 -4.31
CA PRO A 22 0.48 -18.10 -4.91
C PRO A 22 -0.65 -17.60 -5.82
N ALA A 23 -0.94 -16.30 -5.79
CA ALA A 23 -1.94 -15.67 -6.65
C ALA A 23 -1.27 -14.60 -7.52
N VAL A 24 -1.72 -14.46 -8.76
CA VAL A 24 -1.21 -13.47 -9.71
C VAL A 24 -2.34 -12.55 -10.14
N ALA A 25 -2.06 -11.26 -10.25
CA ALA A 25 -2.98 -10.29 -10.84
C ALA A 25 -2.26 -9.47 -11.91
N PHE A 26 -2.96 -9.18 -13.00
CA PHE A 26 -2.51 -8.29 -14.06
C PHE A 26 -3.22 -6.95 -13.93
N ALA A 27 -2.47 -5.86 -13.98
CA ALA A 27 -3.03 -4.51 -13.93
C ALA A 27 -2.81 -3.81 -15.28
N ALA A 28 -3.85 -3.18 -15.82
CA ALA A 28 -3.75 -2.24 -16.92
C ALA A 28 -3.99 -0.81 -16.39
N LEU A 29 -3.07 0.08 -16.72
CA LEU A 29 -2.99 1.45 -16.25
C LEU A 29 -3.08 2.36 -17.48
N SER A 30 -3.87 3.42 -17.39
CA SER A 30 -4.09 4.39 -18.47
C SER A 30 -2.97 5.43 -18.62
N SER A 31 -2.05 5.51 -17.65
CA SER A 31 -0.91 6.43 -17.68
C SER A 31 0.41 5.69 -17.89
N GLN A 32 1.28 6.27 -18.71
CA GLN A 32 2.67 5.85 -18.88
C GLN A 32 3.52 6.03 -17.61
N ASN A 33 3.08 6.88 -16.69
CA ASN A 33 3.75 7.12 -15.41
C ASN A 33 2.72 6.99 -14.28
N PRO A 34 2.30 5.76 -13.97
CA PRO A 34 1.16 5.54 -13.09
C PRO A 34 1.39 6.02 -11.67
N GLY A 35 2.64 5.96 -11.22
CA GLY A 35 3.00 6.15 -9.82
C GLY A 35 2.34 5.09 -8.91
N VAL A 36 2.97 4.87 -7.77
CA VAL A 36 2.39 4.07 -6.70
C VAL A 36 2.62 4.84 -5.41
N ILE A 37 1.55 5.11 -4.67
CA ILE A 37 1.63 5.66 -3.32
C ILE A 37 1.21 4.55 -2.36
N SER A 38 2.18 4.05 -1.60
CA SER A 38 1.93 3.14 -0.48
C SER A 38 1.65 3.96 0.76
N ILE A 39 0.46 3.82 1.35
CA ILE A 39 0.08 4.56 2.56
C ILE A 39 1.10 4.30 3.69
N VAL A 40 1.53 3.05 3.86
CA VAL A 40 2.49 2.67 4.91
C VAL A 40 3.81 3.40 4.72
N ASN A 41 4.35 3.42 3.49
CA ASN A 41 5.61 4.10 3.21
C ASN A 41 5.46 5.63 3.29
N THR A 42 4.37 6.18 2.78
CA THR A 42 4.12 7.64 2.81
C THR A 42 3.92 8.17 4.23
N VAL A 43 3.28 7.40 5.11
CA VAL A 43 3.03 7.82 6.50
C VAL A 43 4.22 7.55 7.42
N PHE A 44 4.82 6.36 7.36
CA PHE A 44 5.82 5.88 8.33
C PHE A 44 7.25 5.76 7.76
N GLY A 45 7.40 5.70 6.44
CA GLY A 45 8.69 5.60 5.73
C GLY A 45 9.12 6.88 5.01
N SER A 46 8.47 8.01 5.30
CA SER A 46 8.75 9.29 4.66
C SER A 46 10.18 9.79 4.95
N ASN A 47 10.73 10.55 4.00
CA ASN A 47 12.01 11.24 4.16
C ASN A 47 11.84 12.74 3.85
N PRO A 48 11.96 13.65 4.84
CA PRO A 48 12.31 13.39 6.24
C PRO A 48 11.19 12.63 7.00
N PRO A 49 11.51 11.90 8.08
CA PRO A 49 10.52 11.16 8.86
C PRO A 49 9.37 12.03 9.35
N THR A 50 8.15 11.51 9.29
CA THR A 50 6.95 12.19 9.81
C THR A 50 7.09 12.47 11.31
N ASN A 51 6.71 13.67 11.73
CA ASN A 51 6.76 14.05 13.14
C ASN A 51 5.82 13.15 13.98
N LEU A 52 6.38 12.49 15.01
CA LEU A 52 5.63 11.58 15.89
C LEU A 52 4.42 12.24 16.58
N ASN A 53 4.48 13.54 16.88
CA ASN A 53 3.34 14.26 17.46
C ASN A 53 2.21 14.46 16.42
N VAL A 54 2.57 14.61 15.14
CA VAL A 54 1.59 14.68 14.04
C VAL A 54 0.95 13.31 13.83
N LEU A 55 1.74 12.24 13.86
CA LEU A 55 1.21 10.87 13.81
C LEU A 55 0.27 10.60 14.99
N ALA A 56 0.71 10.89 16.23
CA ALA A 56 -0.10 10.69 17.43
C ALA A 56 -1.42 11.47 17.36
N LYS A 57 -1.38 12.73 16.92
CA LYS A 57 -2.59 13.55 16.78
C LYS A 57 -3.49 13.09 15.63
N GLY A 58 -2.92 12.75 14.48
CA GLY A 58 -3.66 12.33 13.29
C GLY A 58 -4.38 10.99 13.47
N PHE A 59 -3.73 10.04 14.14
CA PHE A 59 -4.29 8.73 14.44
C PHE A 59 -4.98 8.64 15.82
N GLN A 60 -5.02 9.74 16.58
CA GLN A 60 -5.60 9.82 17.93
C GLN A 60 -5.00 8.80 18.92
N LEU A 61 -3.68 8.68 18.91
CA LEU A 61 -2.92 7.71 19.70
C LEU A 61 -2.16 8.38 20.84
N ASP A 62 -1.85 7.62 21.90
CA ASP A 62 -0.80 7.99 22.84
C ASP A 62 0.56 8.08 22.11
N PRO A 63 1.41 9.09 22.38
CA PRO A 63 2.69 9.24 21.70
C PRO A 63 3.60 8.00 21.74
N ARG A 64 3.52 7.20 22.80
CA ARG A 64 4.27 5.93 22.92
C ARG A 64 3.77 4.90 21.92
N VAL A 65 2.45 4.83 21.69
CA VAL A 65 1.85 3.94 20.70
C VAL A 65 2.23 4.41 19.29
N ALA A 66 2.19 5.73 19.02
CA ALA A 66 2.63 6.26 17.73
C ALA A 66 4.11 5.92 17.45
N MET A 67 4.99 6.01 18.44
CA MET A 67 6.39 5.60 18.34
C MET A 67 6.55 4.10 18.05
N LEU A 68 5.77 3.24 18.73
CA LEU A 68 5.80 1.80 18.48
C LEU A 68 5.31 1.45 17.08
N MET A 69 4.22 2.09 16.63
CA MET A 69 3.67 1.89 15.28
C MET A 69 4.64 2.36 14.20
N ASP A 70 5.29 3.51 14.38
CA ASP A 70 6.33 4.00 13.47
C ASP A 70 7.50 3.02 13.36
N LEU A 71 7.99 2.49 14.49
CA LEU A 71 9.08 1.51 14.48
C LEU A 71 8.67 0.19 13.83
N GLN A 72 7.48 -0.33 14.15
CA GLN A 72 6.94 -1.56 13.56
C GLN A 72 6.72 -1.41 12.06
N ALA A 73 6.17 -0.28 11.61
CA ALA A 73 5.96 0.00 10.20
C ALA A 73 7.29 0.11 9.45
N LYS A 74 8.32 0.74 10.02
CA LYS A 74 9.67 0.80 9.41
C LYS A 74 10.29 -0.58 9.26
N ILE A 75 10.19 -1.45 10.26
CA ILE A 75 10.65 -2.85 10.16
C ILE A 75 9.91 -3.57 9.03
N LEU A 76 8.59 -3.37 8.95
CA LEU A 76 7.77 -3.98 7.92
C LEU A 76 8.12 -3.47 6.51
N ILE A 77 8.34 -2.17 6.34
CA ILE A 77 8.77 -1.56 5.07
C ILE A 77 10.11 -2.14 4.64
N MET A 78 11.09 -2.22 5.55
CA MET A 78 12.40 -2.81 5.25
C MET A 78 12.28 -4.27 4.79
N LYS A 79 11.41 -5.06 5.44
CA LYS A 79 11.16 -6.44 5.02
C LYS A 79 10.57 -6.50 3.60
N TYR A 80 9.57 -5.67 3.32
CA TYR A 80 8.93 -5.66 2.00
C TYR A 80 9.82 -5.14 0.87
N GLU A 81 10.73 -4.21 1.15
CA GLU A 81 11.70 -3.74 0.16
C GLU A 81 12.73 -4.83 -0.20
N ILE A 82 13.06 -5.71 0.75
CA ILE A 82 13.92 -6.89 0.52
C ILE A 82 13.17 -7.98 -0.25
N ASP A 83 11.92 -8.27 0.15
CA ASP A 83 11.15 -9.39 -0.39
C ASP A 83 10.39 -9.04 -1.68
N HIS A 84 10.33 -7.77 -2.08
CA HIS A 84 9.53 -7.24 -3.20
C HIS A 84 8.02 -7.61 -3.15
N GLU A 85 7.49 -8.01 -2.00
CA GLU A 85 6.09 -8.44 -1.83
C GLU A 85 5.24 -7.40 -1.08
N LEU A 86 5.05 -6.18 -1.59
CA LEU A 86 4.16 -5.23 -0.90
C LEU A 86 2.71 -5.77 -0.91
N PRO A 87 2.02 -5.92 0.25
CA PRO A 87 0.57 -6.03 0.28
C PRO A 87 0.06 -4.69 -0.18
N PHE A 88 -0.29 -4.62 -1.46
CA PHE A 88 -0.65 -3.42 -2.15
C PHE A 88 -1.80 -2.77 -1.39
N ILE A 89 -1.52 -1.71 -0.62
CA ILE A 89 -2.42 -0.57 -0.51
C ILE A 89 -1.82 0.41 -1.51
N VAL A 90 -2.37 0.41 -2.73
CA VAL A 90 -1.86 1.24 -3.81
C VAL A 90 -2.91 2.30 -4.05
N MET A 91 -2.53 3.57 -3.87
CA MET A 91 -3.22 4.67 -4.55
C MET A 91 -2.42 4.92 -5.84
N PRO A 92 -2.88 4.46 -7.00
CA PRO A 92 -2.25 4.80 -8.26
C PRO A 92 -2.60 6.26 -8.57
N ARG A 93 -1.63 7.01 -9.09
CA ARG A 93 -1.88 8.36 -9.65
C ARG A 93 -2.35 8.26 -11.11
N CYS A 94 -3.22 7.30 -11.40
CA CYS A 94 -3.68 6.97 -12.75
C CYS A 94 -5.17 7.19 -12.95
N ASP A 95 -5.53 7.66 -14.14
CA ASP A 95 -6.88 7.74 -14.70
C ASP A 95 -7.51 6.34 -14.86
N SER A 96 -7.97 5.71 -13.79
CA SER A 96 -8.51 4.33 -13.72
C SER A 96 -7.50 3.18 -13.90
N CYS A 97 -7.63 2.18 -13.02
CA CYS A 97 -6.84 0.95 -13.06
C CYS A 97 -7.77 -0.24 -13.23
N LEU A 98 -7.51 -1.05 -14.25
CA LEU A 98 -8.21 -2.31 -14.48
C LEU A 98 -7.35 -3.45 -13.94
N TYR A 99 -7.83 -4.15 -12.91
CA TYR A 99 -7.16 -5.31 -12.35
C TYR A 99 -7.87 -6.59 -12.77
N PHE A 100 -7.12 -7.54 -13.34
CA PHE A 100 -7.53 -8.90 -13.64
C PHE A 100 -6.85 -9.83 -12.66
N GLN A 101 -7.61 -10.51 -11.80
CA GLN A 101 -7.03 -11.52 -10.91
C GLN A 101 -7.04 -12.89 -11.60
N VAL A 102 -5.86 -13.49 -11.74
CA VAL A 102 -5.67 -14.87 -12.17
C VAL A 102 -5.25 -15.67 -10.93
N SER A 103 -6.24 -16.16 -10.19
CA SER A 103 -5.97 -17.12 -9.11
C SER A 103 -5.72 -18.50 -9.73
N SER A 104 -4.53 -19.06 -9.47
CA SER A 104 -4.21 -20.48 -9.73
C SER A 104 -4.66 -21.39 -8.61
#